data_AF-A0A844Y1X8-F1
#
_entry.id   AF-A0A844Y1X8-F1
#
_cell.length_a   1.000
_cell.length_b   1.000
_cell.length_c   1.000
_cell.angle_alpha   90.00
_cell.angle_beta   90.00
_cell.angle_gamma   90.00
#
_symmetry.space_group_name_H-M   'P 1'
#
loop_
_entity.id
_entity.type
_entity.pdbx_description
1 polymer ?
#
loop_
_entity_poly.entity_id
_entity_poly.type
_entity_poly.pdbx_seq_one_letter_code
_entity_poly.pdbx_strand_id
1 'polypeptide(L)'
;MVKHFSRELVAEQARIVETPVKHHEVDRTFELPRGLYVATVGLYLGFIAVMAAGLPSSGLAIPMVIFAFFIVAAFGVPTIWTRLSPETRSKALSFGQLKTKGIMTHTGRLPARDAAVQVLILPAIVFTWGLVAVTVASLVR
;
A
#
# COMPACT_ATOMS: atom_id res chain seq x y z
N MET A 1 -5.15 43.36 -1.76
CA MET A 1 -4.48 44.41 -0.97
C MET A 1 -3.46 43.73 -0.06
N VAL A 2 -2.18 43.76 -0.40
CA VAL A 2 -1.11 43.16 0.40
C VAL A 2 -0.73 44.18 1.47
N LYS A 3 -0.88 43.84 2.75
CA LYS A 3 -0.42 44.70 3.86
C LYS A 3 1.10 44.64 3.90
N HIS A 4 1.77 45.72 3.51
CA HIS A 4 3.21 45.87 3.74
C HIS A 4 3.42 46.27 5.19
N PHE A 5 4.02 45.38 5.99
CA PHE A 5 4.47 45.71 7.33
C PHE A 5 5.73 46.59 7.22
N SER A 6 5.72 47.78 7.81
CA SER A 6 6.90 48.65 7.85
C SER A 6 7.93 48.11 8.84
N ARG A 7 9.20 48.46 8.64
CA ARG A 7 10.29 47.97 9.50
C ARG A 7 10.11 48.43 10.95
N GLU A 8 9.59 49.64 11.14
CA GLU A 8 9.30 50.21 12.45
C GLU A 8 8.23 49.41 13.19
N LEU A 9 7.14 49.05 12.49
CA LEU A 9 6.05 48.27 13.08
C LEU A 9 6.51 46.86 13.48
N VAL A 10 7.39 46.26 12.67
CA VAL A 10 7.99 44.96 13.01
C VAL A 10 8.91 45.09 14.22
N ALA A 11 9.71 46.15 14.33
CA ALA A 11 10.58 46.36 15.48
C ALA A 11 9.80 46.57 16.79
N GLU A 12 8.63 47.24 16.72
CA GLU A 12 7.78 47.51 17.88
C GLU A 12 6.98 46.27 18.32
N GLN A 13 6.50 45.45 17.37
CA GLN A 13 5.57 44.35 17.65
C GLN A 13 6.19 42.96 17.59
N ALA A 14 7.39 42.80 17.03
CA ALA A 14 8.01 41.48 16.92
C ALA A 14 8.57 41.03 18.27
N ARG A 15 8.08 39.87 18.71
CA ARG A 15 8.67 39.12 19.80
C ARG A 15 9.60 38.05 19.22
N ILE A 16 10.86 38.04 19.65
CA ILE A 16 11.77 36.93 19.36
C ILE A 16 11.24 35.73 20.13
N VAL A 17 10.80 34.71 19.39
CA VAL A 17 10.37 33.42 19.93
C VAL A 17 11.38 32.36 19.53
N GLU A 18 11.50 31.30 20.32
CA GLU A 18 12.27 30.14 19.91
C GLU A 18 11.76 29.59 18.58
N THR A 19 12.69 29.19 17.71
CA THR A 19 12.36 28.60 16.41
C THR A 19 11.47 27.39 16.65
N PRO A 20 10.28 27.31 16.00
CA PRO A 20 9.43 26.14 16.11
C PRO A 20 10.21 24.88 15.74
N VAL A 21 10.27 23.92 16.66
CA VAL A 21 10.90 22.63 16.39
C VAL A 21 10.10 21.95 15.28
N LYS A 22 10.71 21.75 14.11
CA LYS A 22 10.10 20.96 13.03
C LYS A 22 10.11 19.50 13.47
N HIS A 23 8.99 18.99 13.94
CA HIS A 23 8.82 17.55 14.09
C HIS A 23 8.77 16.92 12.70
N HIS A 24 9.72 16.01 12.42
CA HIS A 24 9.66 15.20 11.22
C HIS A 24 8.50 14.21 11.36
N GLU A 25 7.43 14.44 10.61
CA GLU A 25 6.32 13.51 10.56
C GLU A 25 6.67 12.37 9.59
N VAL A 26 6.88 11.18 10.15
CA VAL A 26 7.15 9.98 9.36
C VAL A 26 5.84 9.49 8.75
N ASP A 27 5.76 9.45 7.41
CA ASP A 27 4.66 8.77 6.75
C ASP A 27 4.79 7.24 6.95
N ARG A 28 3.74 6.65 7.53
CA ARG A 28 3.65 5.22 7.81
C ARG A 28 2.66 4.50 6.90
N THR A 29 2.07 5.21 5.94
CA THR A 29 0.90 4.73 5.18
C THR A 29 1.26 4.09 3.84
N PHE A 30 2.54 4.14 3.46
CA PHE A 30 3.10 3.59 2.21
C PHE A 30 2.44 4.16 0.93
N GLU A 31 1.61 5.21 1.08
CA GLU A 31 0.86 5.88 0.01
C GLU A 31 0.04 4.95 -0.92
N LEU A 32 -0.28 3.73 -0.47
CA LEU A 32 -1.00 2.74 -1.27
C LEU A 32 -2.51 2.79 -0.97
N PRO A 33 -3.38 3.04 -1.97
CA PRO A 33 -4.81 3.00 -1.73
C PRO A 33 -5.29 1.67 -1.19
N ARG A 34 -6.14 1.74 -0.17
CA ARG A 34 -6.69 0.56 0.52
C ARG A 34 -7.25 -0.50 -0.41
N GLY A 35 -7.89 -0.10 -1.52
CA GLY A 35 -8.43 -1.03 -2.52
C GLY A 35 -7.33 -1.88 -3.18
N LEU A 36 -6.21 -1.26 -3.58
CA LEU A 36 -5.08 -1.98 -4.16
C LEU A 36 -4.42 -2.89 -3.14
N TYR A 37 -4.27 -2.40 -1.90
CA TYR A 37 -3.74 -3.19 -0.79
C TYR A 37 -4.54 -4.48 -0.57
N VAL A 38 -5.87 -4.36 -0.44
CA VAL A 38 -6.77 -5.50 -0.22
C VAL A 38 -6.79 -6.44 -1.43
N ALA A 39 -6.77 -5.90 -2.65
CA ALA A 39 -6.73 -6.70 -3.87
C ALA A 39 -5.45 -7.55 -3.96
N THR A 40 -4.29 -6.99 -3.64
CA THR A 40 -3.01 -7.72 -3.61
C THR A 40 -3.07 -8.90 -2.64
N VAL A 41 -3.52 -8.66 -1.40
CA VAL A 41 -3.66 -9.72 -0.39
C VAL A 41 -4.65 -10.78 -0.85
N GLY A 42 -5.80 -10.35 -1.37
CA GLY A 42 -6.86 -11.23 -1.84
C GLY A 42 -6.42 -12.15 -2.98
N LEU A 43 -5.62 -11.64 -3.93
CA LEU A 43 -5.09 -12.45 -5.04
C LEU A 43 -4.08 -13.50 -4.56
N TYR A 44 -3.17 -13.14 -3.64
CA TYR A 44 -2.22 -14.12 -3.10
C TYR A 44 -2.91 -15.19 -2.26
N LEU A 45 -3.84 -14.80 -1.38
CA LEU A 45 -4.62 -15.79 -0.61
C LEU A 45 -5.55 -16.60 -1.51
N GLY A 46 -6.10 -15.99 -2.56
CA GLY A 46 -6.89 -16.67 -3.59
C GLY A 46 -6.07 -17.74 -4.31
N PHE A 47 -4.81 -17.47 -4.62
CA PHE A 47 -3.91 -18.47 -5.20
C PHE A 47 -3.73 -19.67 -4.27
N ILE A 48 -3.46 -19.43 -2.99
CA ILE A 48 -3.36 -20.50 -1.99
C ILE A 48 -4.66 -21.30 -1.91
N ALA A 49 -5.82 -20.64 -1.90
CA ALA A 49 -7.11 -21.31 -1.87
C ALA A 49 -7.35 -22.19 -3.11
N VAL A 50 -7.07 -21.67 -4.31
CA VAL A 50 -7.21 -22.41 -5.57
C VAL A 50 -6.32 -23.64 -5.59
N MET A 51 -5.05 -23.51 -5.21
CA MET A 51 -4.11 -24.63 -5.19
C MET A 51 -4.51 -25.69 -4.16
N ALA A 52 -4.93 -25.26 -2.95
CA ALA A 52 -5.35 -26.18 -1.90
C ALA A 52 -6.60 -26.98 -2.30
N ALA A 53 -7.56 -26.35 -2.96
CA ALA A 53 -8.80 -26.99 -3.40
C ALA A 53 -8.60 -27.86 -4.65
N GLY A 54 -7.83 -27.40 -5.64
CA GLY A 54 -7.68 -28.07 -6.93
C GLY A 54 -6.61 -29.16 -6.96
N LEU A 55 -5.57 -29.03 -6.13
CA LEU A 55 -4.43 -29.96 -6.07
C LEU A 55 -4.16 -30.42 -4.62
N PRO A 56 -5.15 -31.02 -3.94
CA PRO A 56 -5.00 -31.43 -2.55
C PRO A 56 -3.94 -32.53 -2.43
N SER A 57 -2.91 -32.28 -1.63
CA SER A 57 -1.85 -33.23 -1.29
C SER A 57 -1.41 -33.02 0.15
N SER A 58 -1.31 -34.11 0.91
CA SER A 58 -0.87 -34.07 2.31
C SER A 58 0.55 -33.51 2.46
N GLY A 59 1.42 -33.76 1.48
CA GLY A 59 2.79 -33.22 1.46
C GLY A 59 2.85 -31.69 1.27
N LEU A 60 1.81 -31.08 0.72
CA LEU A 60 1.75 -29.63 0.49
C LEU A 60 1.01 -28.88 1.61
N ALA A 61 0.29 -29.57 2.50
CA ALA A 61 -0.51 -28.93 3.54
C ALA A 61 0.31 -27.97 4.43
N ILE A 62 1.48 -28.42 4.89
CA ILE A 62 2.38 -27.62 5.73
C ILE A 62 2.89 -26.37 4.97
N PRO A 63 3.50 -26.49 3.77
CA PRO A 63 3.86 -25.32 2.96
C PRO A 63 2.72 -24.33 2.72
N MET A 64 1.51 -24.82 2.45
CA MET A 64 0.35 -23.97 2.16
C MET A 64 -0.07 -23.12 3.36
N VAL A 65 -0.08 -23.72 4.56
CA VAL A 65 -0.35 -22.99 5.80
C VAL A 65 0.75 -21.97 6.08
N ILE A 66 2.01 -22.35 5.88
CA ILE A 66 3.16 -21.44 6.07
C ILE A 66 3.05 -20.24 5.13
N PHE A 67 2.77 -20.45 3.84
CA PHE A 67 2.61 -19.35 2.89
C PHE A 67 1.42 -18.46 3.22
N ALA A 68 0.27 -19.04 3.59
CA ALA A 68 -0.89 -18.25 4.03
C ALA A 68 -0.53 -17.38 5.25
N PHE A 69 0.15 -17.95 6.24
CA PHE A 69 0.60 -17.22 7.41
C PHE A 69 1.56 -16.08 7.05
N PHE A 70 2.57 -16.34 6.21
CA PHE A 70 3.52 -15.32 5.78
C PHE A 70 2.85 -14.20 4.99
N ILE A 71 1.88 -14.50 4.13
CA ILE A 71 1.10 -13.47 3.43
C ILE A 71 0.34 -12.63 4.45
N VAL A 72 -0.38 -13.26 5.38
CA VAL A 72 -1.14 -12.51 6.41
C VAL A 72 -0.21 -11.67 7.28
N ALA A 73 0.96 -12.19 7.68
CA ALA A 73 1.92 -11.45 8.49
C ALA A 73 2.57 -10.29 7.70
N ALA A 74 2.97 -10.53 6.46
CA ALA A 74 3.64 -9.55 5.59
C ALA A 74 2.76 -8.33 5.33
N PHE A 75 1.44 -8.48 5.32
CA PHE A 75 0.50 -7.36 5.15
C PHE A 75 -0.17 -6.93 6.48
N GLY A 76 -0.33 -7.83 7.44
CA GLY A 76 -0.87 -7.53 8.76
C GLY A 76 0.04 -6.60 9.56
N VAL A 77 1.35 -6.87 9.57
CA VAL A 77 2.32 -6.05 10.32
C VAL A 77 2.37 -4.60 9.82
N PRO A 78 2.50 -4.31 8.51
CA PRO A 78 2.40 -2.93 8.00
C PRO A 78 1.06 -2.27 8.33
N THR A 79 -0.05 -3.02 8.32
CA THR A 79 -1.37 -2.48 8.69
C THR A 79 -1.38 -2.03 10.15
N ILE A 80 -0.78 -2.81 11.07
CA ILE A 80 -0.63 -2.43 12.48
C ILE A 80 0.30 -1.22 12.62
N TRP A 81 1.42 -1.21 11.87
CA TRP A 81 2.39 -0.12 11.85
C TRP A 81 1.75 1.25 11.57
N THR A 82 0.81 1.30 10.61
CA THR A 82 0.08 2.53 10.26
C THR A 82 -0.76 3.11 11.41
N ARG A 83 -1.02 2.33 12.46
CA ARG A 83 -1.87 2.68 13.60
C ARG A 83 -1.11 2.82 14.92
N LEU A 84 0.20 2.64 14.91
CA LEU A 84 1.01 2.76 16.11
C LEU A 84 1.03 4.20 16.63
N SER A 85 1.13 4.34 17.95
CA SER A 85 1.36 5.64 18.58
C SER A 85 2.81 6.12 18.35
N PRO A 86 3.05 7.45 18.31
CA PRO A 86 2.06 8.53 18.31
C PRO A 86 1.29 8.59 16.99
N GLU A 87 0.05 9.11 17.03
CA GLU A 87 -0.79 9.27 15.84
C GLU A 87 -0.09 10.10 14.76
N THR A 88 -0.25 9.69 13.50
CA THR A 88 0.23 10.44 12.34
C THR A 88 -0.94 11.12 11.65
N ARG A 89 -0.75 12.34 11.16
CA ARG A 89 -1.67 13.04 10.27
C ARG A 89 -1.61 12.47 8.85
N SER A 90 -0.51 11.82 8.47
CA SER A 90 -0.40 11.08 7.20
C SER A 90 -1.52 10.04 7.08
N LYS A 91 -2.19 10.05 5.92
CA LYS A 91 -3.28 9.11 5.58
C LYS A 91 -2.96 8.47 4.24
N ALA A 92 -3.23 7.17 4.13
CA ALA A 92 -3.10 6.46 2.87
C ALA A 92 -3.89 7.17 1.76
N LEU A 93 -3.27 7.26 0.59
CA LEU A 93 -3.86 7.87 -0.59
C LEU A 93 -5.23 7.27 -0.90
N SER A 94 -6.27 8.09 -0.99
CA SER A 94 -7.58 7.61 -1.44
C SER A 94 -7.54 7.28 -2.94
N PHE A 95 -8.45 6.41 -3.38
CA PHE A 95 -8.52 6.05 -4.80
C PHE A 95 -8.87 7.26 -5.69
N GLY A 96 -9.68 8.20 -5.18
CA GLY A 96 -9.97 9.46 -5.86
C GLY A 96 -8.72 10.34 -5.98
N GLN A 97 -7.94 10.48 -4.91
CA GLN A 97 -6.68 11.22 -4.94
C GLN A 97 -5.66 10.58 -5.88
N LEU A 98 -5.54 9.24 -5.90
CA LEU A 98 -4.69 8.54 -6.85
C LEU A 98 -5.11 8.84 -8.29
N LYS A 99 -6.41 8.81 -8.60
CA LYS A 99 -6.93 9.15 -9.95
C LYS A 99 -6.58 10.56 -10.38
N THR A 100 -6.79 11.55 -9.51
CA THR A 100 -6.57 12.96 -9.83
C THR A 100 -5.08 13.31 -9.86
N LYS A 101 -4.32 12.89 -8.84
CA LYS A 101 -2.92 13.31 -8.65
C LYS A 101 -1.94 12.38 -9.37
N GLY A 102 -2.22 11.08 -9.43
CA GLY A 102 -1.23 10.07 -9.83
C GLY A 102 -0.11 9.92 -8.80
N ILE A 103 0.96 9.21 -9.17
CA ILE A 103 2.16 9.07 -8.35
C ILE A 103 3.29 9.85 -9.02
N MET A 104 3.92 10.77 -8.29
CA MET A 104 5.13 11.44 -8.78
C MET A 104 6.32 10.51 -8.60
N THR A 105 6.93 10.09 -9.70
CA THR A 105 8.16 9.30 -9.74
C THR A 105 9.33 10.20 -10.14
N HIS A 106 10.56 9.69 -10.08
CA HIS A 106 11.75 10.40 -10.55
C HIS A 106 11.73 10.75 -12.06
N THR A 107 10.92 10.05 -12.85
CA THR A 107 10.80 10.27 -14.30
C THR A 107 9.54 11.05 -14.70
N GLY A 108 8.71 11.45 -13.74
CA GLY A 108 7.50 12.24 -13.98
C GLY A 108 6.27 11.66 -13.30
N ARG A 109 5.09 12.11 -13.72
CA ARG A 109 3.81 11.71 -13.12
C ARG A 109 3.32 10.40 -13.74
N LEU A 110 3.22 9.35 -12.93
CA LEU A 110 2.60 8.07 -13.30
C LEU A 110 1.08 8.14 -13.06
N PRO A 111 0.24 7.82 -14.07
CA PRO A 111 -1.20 7.81 -13.89
C PRO A 111 -1.66 6.63 -13.01
N ALA A 112 -2.82 6.79 -12.38
CA ALA A 112 -3.38 5.81 -11.44
C ALA A 112 -3.49 4.38 -12.00
N ARG A 113 -3.84 4.25 -13.28
CA ARG A 113 -3.97 2.96 -13.95
C ARG A 113 -2.64 2.22 -13.98
N ASP A 114 -1.58 2.89 -14.40
CA ASP A 114 -0.27 2.27 -14.58
C ASP A 114 0.35 1.93 -13.23
N ALA A 115 0.14 2.79 -12.23
CA ALA A 115 0.46 2.49 -10.83
C ALA A 115 -0.27 1.23 -10.32
N ALA A 116 -1.58 1.12 -10.59
CA ALA A 116 -2.36 -0.06 -10.20
C ALA A 116 -1.88 -1.32 -10.90
N VAL A 117 -1.53 -1.24 -12.19
CA VAL A 117 -0.94 -2.36 -12.93
C VAL A 117 0.38 -2.79 -12.27
N GLN A 118 1.26 -1.85 -11.94
CA GLN A 118 2.54 -2.18 -11.30
C GLN A 118 2.36 -2.91 -9.97
N VAL A 119 1.37 -2.52 -9.17
CA VAL A 119 1.05 -3.18 -7.89
C VAL A 119 0.44 -4.57 -8.10
N LEU A 120 -0.47 -4.71 -9.07
CA LEU A 120 -1.31 -5.89 -9.22
C LEU A 120 -0.79 -6.92 -10.24
N ILE A 121 0.19 -6.59 -11.07
CA ILE A 121 0.65 -7.48 -12.16
C ILE A 121 1.16 -8.81 -11.62
N LEU A 122 2.04 -8.78 -10.61
CA LEU A 122 2.58 -9.99 -10.02
C LEU A 122 1.51 -10.85 -9.34
N PRO A 123 0.69 -10.34 -8.39
CA PRO A 123 -0.33 -11.17 -7.75
C PRO A 123 -1.39 -11.67 -8.73
N ALA A 124 -1.74 -10.89 -9.76
CA ALA A 124 -2.68 -11.33 -10.79
C ALA A 124 -2.10 -12.48 -11.65
N ILE A 125 -0.82 -12.40 -12.04
CA ILE A 125 -0.14 -13.47 -12.77
C ILE A 125 -0.08 -14.74 -11.92
N VAL A 126 0.32 -14.62 -10.64
CA VAL A 126 0.40 -15.77 -9.71
C VAL A 126 -0.97 -16.45 -9.55
N PHE A 127 -2.01 -15.66 -9.32
CA PHE A 127 -3.38 -16.19 -9.19
C PHE A 127 -3.85 -16.87 -10.48
N THR A 128 -3.66 -16.22 -11.63
CA THR A 128 -4.03 -16.77 -12.94
C THR A 128 -3.27 -18.06 -13.24
N TRP A 129 -1.99 -18.11 -12.89
CA TRP A 129 -1.19 -19.32 -13.03
C TRP A 129 -1.76 -20.49 -12.21
N GLY A 130 -2.17 -20.24 -10.96
CA GLY A 130 -2.85 -21.26 -10.15
C GLY A 130 -4.14 -21.77 -10.80
N LEU A 131 -4.97 -20.88 -11.35
CA LEU A 131 -6.17 -21.27 -12.09
C LEU A 131 -5.84 -22.15 -13.31
N VAL A 132 -4.82 -21.76 -14.10
CA VAL A 132 -4.37 -22.53 -15.27
C VAL A 132 -3.88 -23.91 -14.85
N ALA A 133 -3.04 -24.00 -13.81
CA ALA A 133 -2.49 -25.25 -13.32
C ALA A 133 -3.60 -26.22 -12.87
N VAL A 134 -4.56 -25.74 -12.08
CA VAL A 134 -5.72 -26.54 -11.64
C VAL A 134 -6.59 -26.94 -12.82
N THR A 135 -6.83 -26.03 -13.77
CA THR A 135 -7.63 -26.33 -14.97
C THR A 135 -6.98 -27.43 -15.80
N VAL A 136 -5.68 -27.31 -16.11
CA VAL A 136 -4.93 -28.35 -16.85
C VAL A 136 -4.98 -29.68 -16.11
N ALA A 137 -4.71 -29.68 -14.80
CA ALA A 137 -4.78 -30.90 -13.99
C ALA A 137 -6.18 -31.52 -13.97
N SER A 138 -7.25 -30.72 -14.09
CA SER A 138 -8.62 -31.22 -14.18
C SER A 138 -8.98 -31.81 -15.55
N LEU A 139 -8.29 -31.39 -16.61
CA LEU A 139 -8.53 -31.86 -17.98
C LEU A 139 -7.67 -33.09 -18.35
N VAL A 140 -6.52 -33.26 -17.70
CA VAL A 140 -5.56 -34.35 -17.96
C VAL A 140 -5.68 -35.49 -16.93
N ARG A 141 -6.46 -35.30 -15.87
CA ARG A 141 -6.90 -36.38 -14.99
C ARG A 141 -7.90 -37.29 -15.69
#